data_AF-A0A955J8M4-F1
#
_entry.id   AF-A0A955J8M4-F1
#
_cell.length_a   1.000
_cell.length_b   1.000
_cell.length_c   1.000
_cell.angle_alpha   90.00
_cell.angle_beta   90.00
_cell.angle_gamma   90.00
#
_symmetry.space_group_name_H-M   'P 1'
#
loop_
_entity.id
_entity.type
_entity.pdbx_description
1 polymer ?
#
loop_
_entity_poly.entity_id
_entity_poly.type
_entity_poly.pdbx_seq_one_letter_code
_entity_poly.pdbx_strand_id
1 'polypeptide(L)' 'ETGAHMACQSLERYLDLLHSRSSLSRARLGVAASRAFDAEVAQLVAGHLDAREIRYPVTAVLTWGRV' A
#
# COMPACT_ATOMS: atom_id res chain seq x y z
N GLU A 1 -5.22 -1.51 24.65
CA GLU A 1 -5.82 -0.20 24.30
C GLU A 1 -6.03 -0.16 22.79
N THR A 2 -7.13 0.42 22.33
CA THR A 2 -7.49 0.51 20.91
C THR A 2 -7.60 1.99 20.55
N GLY A 3 -6.54 2.53 19.96
CA GLY A 3 -6.50 3.88 19.41
C GLY A 3 -6.67 3.85 17.90
N ALA A 4 -7.48 4.78 17.35
CA ALA A 4 -7.48 5.04 15.92
C ALA A 4 -6.27 5.92 15.60
N HIS A 5 -5.36 5.41 14.76
CA HIS A 5 -4.16 6.12 14.32
C HIS A 5 -4.25 6.41 12.83
N MET A 6 -3.89 7.63 12.42
CA MET A 6 -3.74 7.93 11.00
C MET A 6 -2.39 7.41 10.53
N ALA A 7 -2.39 6.34 9.73
CA ALA A 7 -1.19 5.88 9.07
C ALA A 7 -0.94 6.73 7.82
N CYS A 8 0.34 6.91 7.49
CA CYS A 8 0.79 7.56 6.27
C CYS A 8 1.85 6.67 5.60
N GLN A 9 1.78 6.53 4.29
CA GLN A 9 2.82 5.86 3.51
C GLN A 9 2.88 6.43 2.09
N SER A 10 4.04 6.30 1.45
CA SER A 10 4.17 6.69 0.04
C SER A 10 3.41 5.74 -0.88
N LEU A 11 2.99 6.26 -2.03
CA LEU A 11 2.40 5.48 -3.11
C LEU A 11 3.31 4.32 -3.55
N GLU A 12 4.62 4.53 -3.63
CA GLU A 12 5.59 3.49 -4.00
C GLU A 12 5.54 2.32 -3.03
N ARG A 13 5.53 2.60 -1.72
CA ARG A 13 5.45 1.54 -0.70
C ARG A 13 4.12 0.81 -0.77
N TYR A 14 3.03 1.50 -1.09
CA TYR A 14 1.72 0.86 -1.29
C TYR A 14 1.73 -0.12 -2.47
N LEU A 15 2.29 0.29 -3.61
CA LEU A 15 2.40 -0.55 -4.80
C LEU A 15 3.25 -1.80 -4.53
N ASP A 16 4.37 -1.65 -3.82
CA ASP A 16 5.20 -2.79 -3.43
C ASP A 16 4.45 -3.78 -2.53
N LEU A 17 3.65 -3.28 -1.58
CA LEU A 17 2.80 -4.13 -0.75
C LEU A 17 1.72 -4.84 -1.57
N LEU A 18 1.12 -4.18 -2.56
CA LEU A 18 0.14 -4.77 -3.46
C LEU A 18 0.74 -5.95 -4.24
N HIS A 19 1.96 -5.79 -4.74
CA HIS A 19 2.72 -6.84 -5.42
C HIS A 19 3.18 -7.96 -4.48
N SER A 20 3.35 -7.72 -3.18
CA SER A 20 3.75 -8.74 -2.21
C SER A 20 2.61 -9.73 -1.86
N ARG A 21 1.33 -9.33 -1.98
CA ARG A 21 0.15 -10.09 -1.51
C ARG A 21 -0.38 -11.14 -2.50
N SER A 22 0.44 -11.59 -3.45
CA SER A 22 0.36 -12.84 -4.22
C SER A 22 -0.49 -12.92 -5.51
N SER A 23 -1.59 -12.19 -5.69
CA SER A 23 -2.37 -12.27 -6.95
C SER A 23 -1.79 -11.42 -8.09
N LEU A 24 -1.22 -10.27 -7.77
CA LEU A 24 -0.60 -9.34 -8.72
C LEU A 24 0.92 -9.31 -8.56
N SER A 25 1.57 -10.40 -8.19
CA SER A 25 3.02 -10.33 -7.93
C SER A 25 3.81 -9.94 -9.17
N ARG A 26 4.84 -9.09 -9.00
CA ARG A 26 5.71 -8.64 -10.10
C ARG A 26 6.31 -9.82 -10.86
N ALA A 27 6.64 -10.91 -10.15
CA ALA A 27 7.17 -12.14 -10.72
C ALA A 27 6.20 -12.84 -11.69
N ARG A 28 4.88 -12.76 -11.45
CA ARG A 28 3.85 -13.36 -12.31
C ARG A 28 3.49 -12.47 -13.50
N LEU A 29 3.43 -11.16 -13.29
CA LEU A 29 3.09 -10.18 -14.33
C LEU A 29 4.26 -9.95 -15.30
N GLY A 30 5.50 -10.11 -14.83
CA GLY A 30 6.70 -9.70 -15.55
C GLY A 30 6.93 -8.18 -15.47
N VAL A 31 8.14 -7.77 -15.84
CA VAL A 31 8.63 -6.39 -15.62
C VAL A 31 7.81 -5.35 -16.38
N ALA A 32 7.50 -5.60 -17.65
CA ALA A 32 6.78 -4.64 -18.49
C ALA A 32 5.34 -4.40 -18.00
N ALA A 33 4.58 -5.46 -17.76
CA ALA A 33 3.20 -5.35 -17.28
C ALA A 33 3.15 -4.76 -15.86
N SER A 34 4.10 -5.09 -14.98
CA SER A 34 4.19 -4.48 -13.65
C SER A 34 4.42 -2.97 -13.71
N ARG A 35 5.29 -2.51 -14.63
CA ARG A 35 5.54 -1.07 -14.82
C ARG A 35 4.32 -0.34 -15.39
N ALA A 36 3.64 -0.94 -16.36
CA ALA A 36 2.41 -0.37 -16.92
C ALA A 36 1.33 -0.24 -15.83
N PHE A 37 1.14 -1.29 -15.04
CA PHE A 37 0.24 -1.27 -13.89
C PHE A 37 0.59 -0.15 -12.89
N ASP A 38 1.86 -0.05 -12.47
CA ASP A 38 2.30 0.99 -11.54
C ASP A 38 2.04 2.40 -12.07
N ALA A 39 2.26 2.62 -13.37
CA ALA A 39 2.02 3.90 -14.04
C ALA A 39 0.52 4.24 -14.09
N GLU A 40 -0.34 3.28 -14.46
CA GLU A 40 -1.79 3.46 -14.49
C GLU A 40 -2.35 3.79 -13.11
N VAL A 41 -1.91 3.07 -12.06
CA VAL A 41 -2.32 3.37 -10.69
C VAL A 41 -1.85 4.75 -10.28
N ALA A 42 -0.59 5.10 -10.55
CA ALA A 42 -0.06 6.43 -10.23
C ALA A 42 -0.83 7.55 -10.92
N GLN A 43 -1.17 7.38 -12.19
CA GLN A 43 -1.98 8.35 -12.94
C GLN A 43 -3.39 8.48 -12.36
N LEU A 44 -4.03 7.36 -12.04
CA LEU A 44 -5.37 7.34 -11.48
C LEU A 44 -5.46 8.09 -10.15
N VAL A 45 -4.45 7.97 -9.29
CA VAL A 45 -4.48 8.54 -7.93
C VAL A 45 -3.79 9.90 -7.82
N ALA A 46 -3.07 10.37 -8.85
CA ALA A 46 -2.26 11.59 -8.79
C ALA A 46 -3.05 12.83 -8.34
N GLY A 47 -4.32 12.96 -8.74
CA GLY A 47 -5.19 14.08 -8.35
C GLY A 47 -5.82 13.94 -6.95
N HIS A 48 -5.64 12.80 -6.30
CA HIS A 48 -6.25 12.47 -5.01
C HIS A 48 -5.25 12.39 -3.86
N LEU A 49 -3.95 12.35 -4.16
CA LEU A 49 -2.90 12.28 -3.16
C LEU A 49 -2.29 13.66 -2.94
N ASP A 50 -2.27 14.09 -1.69
CA ASP A 50 -1.40 15.18 -1.26
C ASP A 50 0.04 14.65 -1.12
N ALA A 51 1.02 15.33 -1.72
CA ALA A 51 2.43 14.96 -1.68
C ALA A 51 2.76 13.48 -2.06
N ARG A 52 1.91 12.81 -2.85
CA ARG A 52 2.01 11.37 -3.18
C ARG A 52 1.96 10.43 -1.96
N GLU A 53 1.33 10.91 -0.88
CA GLU A 53 1.11 10.14 0.34
C GLU A 53 -0.32 9.58 0.39
N ILE A 54 -0.43 8.31 0.80
CA ILE A 54 -1.70 7.68 1.12
C ILE A 54 -1.89 7.72 2.63
N ARG A 55 -2.95 8.39 3.07
CA ARG A 55 -3.34 8.51 4.48
C ARG A 55 -4.60 7.69 4.74
N TYR A 56 -4.55 6.82 5.75
CA TYR A 56 -5.68 5.95 6.07
C TYR A 56 -5.76 5.66 7.57
N PRO A 57 -6.97 5.58 8.14
CA PRO A 57 -7.14 5.24 9.54
C PRO A 57 -6.79 3.76 9.77
N VAL A 58 -5.98 3.49 10.77
CA VAL A 58 -5.64 2.14 11.23
C VAL A 58 -6.08 1.99 12.67
N THR A 59 -6.76 0.89 12.95
CA THR A 59 -7.08 0.46 14.31
C THR A 59 -6.21 -0.75 14.61
N ALA A 60 -5.29 -0.62 15.57
CA ALA A 60 -4.45 -1.72 16.02
C ALA A 60 -4.94 -2.24 17.37
N VAL A 61 -4.87 -3.55 17.56
CA VAL A 61 -5.13 -4.21 18.84
C VAL A 61 -3.86 -4.90 19.28
N LEU A 62 -3.30 -4.46 20.41
CA LEU A 62 -2.13 -5.07 21.03
C LEU A 62 -2.59 -6.16 22.00
N THR A 63 -2.27 -7.42 21.70
CA THR A 63 -2.54 -8.56 22.57
C THR A 63 -1.22 -9.11 23.09
N TRP A 64 -1.07 -9.18 24.41
CA TRP A 64 0.09 -9.78 25.07
C TRP A 64 -0.30 -11.18 25.55
N GLY A 65 0.36 -12.22 25.03
CA GLY A 65 0.28 -13.57 25.58
C GLY A 65 1.32 -13.75 26.67
N ARG A 66 0.97 -14.41 27.79
CA ARG A 66 2.00 -14.93 28.70
C ARG A 66 2.73 -16.04 27.95
N VAL A 67 4.03 -15.84 27.71
CA VAL A 67 4.95 -16.93 27.33
C VAL A 67 5.18 -17.80 28.57
#